data_AF-X1GUN6-F1
#
_entry.id   AF-X1GUN6-F1
#
_cell.length_a   1.000
_cell.length_b   1.000
_cell.length_c   1.000
_cell.angle_alpha   90.00
_cell.angle_beta   90.00
_cell.angle_gamma   90.00
#
_symmetry.space_group_name_H-M   'P 1'
#
loop_
_entity.id
_entity.type
_entity.pdbx_description
1 polymer ?
#
loop_
_entity_poly.entity_id
_entity_poly.type
_entity_poly.pdbx_seq_one_letter_code
_entity_poly.pdbx_strand_id
1 'polypeptide(L)'
;KRLSKYEGLIEVENLSKLAPLLEQNLEREISIKEKNALEAPSFIYIEREIDDKRVFFVVNLDKETAHKVDISFKSEGRLEEWNALSGEISGIPARKDNGYLTISVSFGPAGSRLYVIDPKREAAIEAPFDKDEFLAMEWQKPSGVAFIGPYTQFKRTDPNVLTLDRASYCFSNKNWSKEMPIWKAQKEIREKLAMRPVHINGIPQRYLWCKKPHPNDGKPLSFRIIFNVDDIPKNPVYLVLEEAQDFNIQLNKQTVSSEPIGWYLDRSFDKIPLPILREGMNELILSCKY
;
A
#
# COMPACT_ATOMS: atom_id res chain seq x y z
N LYS A 1 -10.92 -29.31 4.24
CA LYS A 1 -10.03 -30.40 3.78
C LYS A 1 -8.86 -30.49 4.75
N ARG A 2 -8.61 -31.66 5.37
CA ARG A 2 -7.58 -31.85 6.40
C ARG A 2 -6.20 -31.75 5.73
N LEU A 3 -5.38 -30.78 6.13
CA LEU A 3 -4.01 -30.60 5.64
C LEU A 3 -3.12 -31.82 5.92
N SER A 4 -3.52 -32.67 6.87
CA SER A 4 -2.85 -33.92 7.26
C SER A 4 -2.79 -35.02 6.18
N LYS A 5 -3.22 -34.75 4.94
CA LYS A 5 -3.18 -35.72 3.82
C LYS A 5 -2.11 -35.38 2.78
N TYR A 6 -1.38 -34.28 2.94
CA TYR A 6 -0.33 -33.89 1.99
C TYR A 6 0.99 -34.58 2.34
N GLU A 7 1.61 -35.22 1.36
CA GLU A 7 2.82 -36.06 1.49
C GLU A 7 4.10 -35.28 1.84
N GLY A 8 4.03 -33.94 1.91
CA GLY A 8 5.11 -33.05 2.35
C GLY A 8 4.71 -32.14 3.52
N LEU A 9 3.64 -32.47 4.26
CA LEU A 9 3.27 -31.70 5.44
C LEU A 9 4.31 -31.93 6.54
N ILE A 10 5.02 -30.87 6.91
CA ILE A 10 5.85 -30.86 8.11
C ILE A 10 5.07 -30.15 9.22
N GLU A 11 4.71 -30.91 10.26
CA GLU A 11 4.08 -30.35 11.47
C GLU A 11 5.17 -29.83 12.40
N VAL A 12 5.02 -28.59 12.85
CA VAL A 12 5.97 -27.92 13.72
C VAL A 12 5.27 -27.63 15.04
N GLU A 13 5.87 -28.04 16.15
CA GLU A 13 5.29 -27.92 17.50
C GLU A 13 4.90 -26.48 17.85
N ASN A 14 5.72 -25.50 17.45
CA ASN A 14 5.48 -24.07 17.66
C ASN A 14 6.34 -23.20 16.72
N LEU A 15 6.05 -21.90 16.68
CA LEU A 15 6.74 -20.94 15.81
C LEU A 15 8.26 -20.87 16.02
N SER A 16 8.78 -21.17 17.23
CA SER A 16 10.23 -21.12 17.49
C SER A 16 11.02 -22.19 16.75
N LYS A 17 10.37 -23.31 16.40
CA LYS A 17 10.97 -24.40 15.63
C LYS A 17 10.82 -24.22 14.12
N LEU A 18 9.99 -23.27 13.68
CA LEU A 18 9.71 -23.04 12.27
C LEU A 18 10.93 -22.47 11.54
N ALA A 19 11.58 -21.44 12.09
CA ALA A 19 12.72 -20.81 11.43
C ALA A 19 13.91 -21.78 11.20
N PRO A 20 14.37 -22.56 12.21
CA PRO A 20 15.41 -23.56 11.98
C PRO A 20 15.01 -24.63 10.96
N LEU A 21 13.74 -25.05 10.97
CA LEU A 21 13.25 -26.03 10.00
C LEU A 21 13.27 -25.46 8.58
N LEU A 22 12.81 -24.22 8.38
CA LEU A 22 12.87 -23.56 7.09
C LEU A 22 14.32 -23.41 6.62
N GLU A 23 15.24 -23.00 7.50
CA GLU A 23 16.67 -22.90 7.19
C GLU A 23 17.33 -24.24 6.83
N GLN A 24 16.85 -25.35 7.38
CA GLN A 24 17.34 -26.70 7.03
C GLN A 24 16.83 -27.20 5.67
N ASN A 25 15.65 -26.73 5.23
CA ASN A 25 14.97 -27.28 4.06
C ASN A 25 14.95 -26.31 2.87
N LEU A 26 15.21 -25.02 3.09
CA LEU A 26 15.17 -23.96 2.09
C LEU A 26 16.41 -23.08 2.21
N GLU A 27 17.00 -22.79 1.06
CA GLU A 27 18.03 -21.79 0.97
C GLU A 27 17.41 -20.39 1.12
N ARG A 28 18.11 -19.51 1.83
CA ARG A 28 17.63 -18.17 2.12
C ARG A 28 17.87 -17.25 0.92
N GLU A 29 16.81 -16.72 0.32
CA GLU A 29 16.95 -15.81 -0.83
C GLU A 29 17.59 -14.47 -0.47
N ILE A 30 17.35 -13.97 0.74
CA ILE A 30 17.98 -12.78 1.29
C ILE A 30 18.23 -12.95 2.79
N SER A 31 19.45 -12.66 3.22
CA SER A 31 19.88 -12.64 4.62
C SER A 31 20.21 -11.21 5.00
N ILE A 32 19.68 -10.72 6.12
CA ILE A 32 19.93 -9.36 6.63
C ILE A 32 20.45 -9.51 8.04
N LYS A 33 21.75 -9.30 8.24
CA LYS A 33 22.42 -9.54 9.53
C LYS A 33 22.90 -8.25 10.17
N GLU A 34 22.72 -8.15 11.48
CA GLU A 34 23.33 -7.12 12.30
C GLU A 34 24.82 -7.42 12.54
N LYS A 35 25.52 -6.47 13.18
CA LYS A 35 26.95 -6.61 13.53
C LYS A 35 27.30 -7.87 14.33
N ASN A 36 26.36 -8.40 15.11
CA ASN A 36 26.53 -9.64 15.88
C ASN A 36 26.35 -10.91 15.03
N ALA A 37 26.22 -10.77 13.71
CA ALA A 37 25.96 -11.83 12.73
C ALA A 37 24.61 -12.56 12.91
N LEU A 38 23.73 -12.05 13.77
CA LEU A 38 22.35 -12.52 13.88
C LEU A 38 21.48 -11.80 12.87
N GLU A 39 20.44 -12.48 12.41
CA GLU A 39 19.44 -11.90 11.51
C GLU A 39 18.70 -10.76 12.20
N ALA A 40 18.51 -9.66 11.48
CA ALA A 40 17.95 -8.43 11.99
C ALA A 40 16.41 -8.53 12.04
N PRO A 41 15.79 -8.74 13.21
CA PRO A 41 14.35 -9.01 13.30
C PRO A 41 13.49 -7.76 13.01
N SER A 42 14.08 -6.57 13.05
CA SER A 42 13.44 -5.29 12.73
C SER A 42 13.31 -5.06 11.23
N PHE A 43 13.92 -5.89 10.38
CA PHE A 43 13.88 -5.70 8.94
C PHE A 43 12.84 -6.60 8.27
N ILE A 44 12.12 -6.01 7.31
CA ILE A 44 11.28 -6.74 6.37
C ILE A 44 11.67 -6.36 4.94
N TYR A 45 11.33 -7.23 4.00
CA TYR A 45 11.52 -6.95 2.59
C TYR A 45 10.35 -7.46 1.75
N ILE A 46 10.22 -6.89 0.55
CA ILE A 46 9.42 -7.43 -0.54
C ILE A 46 10.36 -7.72 -1.69
N GLU A 47 10.29 -8.95 -2.20
CA GLU A 47 10.95 -9.35 -3.45
C GLU A 47 9.93 -9.36 -4.59
N ARG A 48 10.36 -8.87 -5.76
CA ARG A 48 9.62 -8.98 -7.03
C ARG A 48 10.56 -9.31 -8.17
N GLU A 49 10.02 -9.92 -9.21
CA GLU A 49 10.70 -10.11 -10.49
C GLU A 49 10.01 -9.25 -11.56
N ILE A 50 10.77 -8.43 -12.28
CA ILE A 50 10.31 -7.54 -13.35
C ILE A 50 11.33 -7.56 -14.48
N ASP A 51 10.91 -7.94 -15.69
CA ASP A 51 11.78 -7.99 -16.88
C ASP A 51 13.11 -8.74 -16.66
N ASP A 52 13.03 -9.95 -16.06
CA ASP A 52 14.16 -10.79 -15.64
C ASP A 52 15.10 -10.18 -14.58
N LYS A 53 14.72 -9.06 -13.97
CA LYS A 53 15.45 -8.43 -12.86
C LYS A 53 14.77 -8.74 -11.55
N ARG A 54 15.58 -8.92 -10.50
CA ARG A 54 15.07 -9.07 -9.13
C ARG A 54 15.10 -7.72 -8.43
N VAL A 55 14.00 -7.39 -7.77
CA VAL A 55 13.78 -6.11 -7.10
C VAL A 55 13.49 -6.37 -5.64
N PHE A 56 14.26 -5.75 -4.75
CA PHE A 56 14.15 -5.88 -3.30
C PHE A 56 13.86 -4.52 -2.68
N PHE A 57 12.70 -4.36 -2.08
CA PHE A 57 12.39 -3.22 -1.23
C PHE A 57 12.57 -3.61 0.23
N VAL A 58 13.62 -3.10 0.87
CA VAL A 58 14.02 -3.46 2.23
C VAL A 58 13.72 -2.29 3.18
N VAL A 59 13.13 -2.59 4.34
CA VAL A 59 12.65 -1.58 5.28
C VAL A 59 13.10 -1.91 6.70
N ASN A 60 13.67 -0.93 7.38
CA ASN A 60 13.87 -0.93 8.83
C ASN A 60 12.54 -0.55 9.51
N LEU A 61 11.92 -1.46 10.26
CA LEU A 61 10.68 -1.20 11.00
C LEU A 61 10.92 -0.49 12.34
N ASP A 62 12.17 -0.39 12.80
CA ASP A 62 12.51 0.38 13.98
C ASP A 62 12.39 1.88 13.66
N LYS A 63 11.41 2.52 14.29
CA LYS A 63 11.08 3.94 14.06
C LYS A 63 12.03 4.90 14.77
N GLU A 64 12.82 4.41 15.71
CA GLU A 64 13.65 5.23 16.57
C GLU A 64 15.15 4.99 16.34
N THR A 65 15.53 3.77 15.95
CA THR A 65 16.94 3.36 15.85
C THR A 65 17.39 3.17 14.40
N ALA A 66 18.57 3.73 14.10
CA ALA A 66 19.32 3.42 12.89
C ALA A 66 20.09 2.11 13.04
N HIS A 67 20.13 1.30 12.00
CA HIS A 67 20.79 -0.01 12.00
C HIS A 67 21.83 -0.11 10.89
N LYS A 68 22.90 -0.87 11.15
CA LYS A 68 23.95 -1.17 10.16
C LYS A 68 23.94 -2.67 9.92
N VAL A 69 23.59 -3.06 8.71
CA VAL A 69 23.34 -4.45 8.35
C VAL A 69 24.17 -4.89 7.16
N ASP A 70 24.52 -6.18 7.17
CA ASP A 70 25.01 -6.90 6.00
C ASP A 70 23.80 -7.55 5.31
N ILE A 71 23.54 -7.16 4.06
CA ILE A 71 22.49 -7.75 3.23
C ILE A 71 23.15 -8.66 2.22
N SER A 72 22.78 -9.93 2.21
CA SER A 72 23.24 -10.92 1.25
C SER A 72 22.08 -11.37 0.38
N PHE A 73 22.15 -11.12 -0.93
CA PHE A 73 21.16 -11.53 -1.92
C PHE A 73 21.66 -12.78 -2.64
N LYS A 74 20.86 -13.84 -2.68
CA LYS A 74 21.20 -15.08 -3.39
C LYS A 74 21.06 -14.88 -4.90
N SER A 75 22.02 -14.20 -5.52
CA SER A 75 21.95 -13.80 -6.92
C SER A 75 23.34 -13.55 -7.50
N GLU A 76 23.39 -13.28 -8.79
CA GLU A 76 24.58 -12.89 -9.53
C GLU A 76 24.26 -11.71 -10.44
N GLY A 77 25.30 -11.05 -10.94
CA GLY A 77 25.18 -9.93 -11.88
C GLY A 77 25.36 -8.56 -11.22
N ARG A 78 24.72 -7.54 -11.79
CA ARG A 78 24.86 -6.14 -11.35
C ARG A 78 23.83 -5.80 -10.29
N LEU A 79 24.31 -5.40 -9.12
CA LEU A 79 23.50 -4.78 -8.07
C LEU A 79 23.46 -3.26 -8.25
N GLU A 80 22.26 -2.68 -8.17
CA GLU A 80 22.02 -1.25 -8.20
C GLU A 80 21.14 -0.84 -7.01
N GLU A 81 21.38 0.35 -6.44
CA GLU A 81 20.46 1.03 -5.54
C GLU A 81 19.69 2.08 -6.34
N TRP A 82 18.36 2.04 -6.24
CA TRP A 82 17.46 3.00 -6.86
C TRP A 82 16.88 3.88 -5.76
N ASN A 83 17.31 5.13 -5.69
CA ASN A 83 16.80 6.05 -4.68
C ASN A 83 15.36 6.48 -5.05
N ALA A 84 14.37 5.90 -4.37
CA ALA A 84 12.96 6.16 -4.64
C ALA A 84 12.53 7.62 -4.38
N LEU A 85 13.33 8.41 -3.64
CA LEU A 85 13.06 9.82 -3.38
C LEU A 85 13.65 10.73 -4.45
N SER A 86 14.92 10.51 -4.85
CA SER A 86 15.61 11.39 -5.82
C SER A 86 15.51 10.91 -7.27
N GLY A 87 15.21 9.63 -7.49
CA GLY A 87 15.25 8.97 -8.80
C GLY A 87 16.67 8.60 -9.26
N GLU A 88 17.70 8.83 -8.44
CA GLU A 88 19.08 8.44 -8.76
C GLU A 88 19.25 6.92 -8.76
N ILE A 89 20.03 6.42 -9.72
CA ILE A 89 20.36 4.99 -9.86
C ILE A 89 21.87 4.85 -9.78
N SER A 90 22.34 4.06 -8.82
CA SER A 90 23.76 3.88 -8.54
C SER A 90 24.12 2.40 -8.48
N GLY A 91 25.13 2.00 -9.24
CA GLY A 91 25.66 0.63 -9.16
C GLY A 91 26.43 0.42 -7.87
N ILE A 92 26.12 -0.66 -7.14
CA ILE A 92 26.73 -0.96 -5.84
C ILE A 92 27.74 -2.10 -6.01
N PRO A 93 29.02 -1.89 -5.63
CA PRO A 93 29.97 -3.00 -5.54
C PRO A 93 29.54 -3.93 -4.41
N ALA A 94 29.41 -5.22 -4.73
CA ALA A 94 29.01 -6.24 -3.76
C ALA A 94 30.08 -7.34 -3.71
N ARG A 95 30.35 -7.83 -2.50
CA ARG A 95 31.22 -9.00 -2.32
C ARG A 95 30.48 -10.24 -2.81
N LYS A 96 31.13 -11.04 -3.66
CA LYS A 96 30.58 -12.32 -4.10
C LYS A 96 31.10 -13.44 -3.19
N ASP A 97 30.21 -14.13 -2.49
CA ASP A 97 30.56 -15.29 -1.68
C ASP A 97 29.45 -16.35 -1.73
N ASN A 98 29.81 -17.61 -1.96
CA ASN A 98 28.90 -18.76 -1.92
C ASN A 98 27.58 -18.59 -2.70
N GLY A 99 27.59 -17.90 -3.85
CA GLY A 99 26.39 -17.64 -4.66
C GLY A 99 25.54 -16.45 -4.19
N TYR A 100 26.07 -15.63 -3.29
CA TYR A 100 25.44 -14.40 -2.81
C TYR A 100 26.22 -13.15 -3.22
N LEU A 101 25.49 -12.06 -3.44
CA LEU A 101 26.00 -10.70 -3.47
C LEU A 101 25.76 -10.07 -2.10
N THR A 102 26.82 -9.75 -1.36
CA THR A 102 26.74 -9.14 -0.04
C THR A 102 27.16 -7.67 -0.07
N ILE A 103 26.33 -6.82 0.53
CA ILE A 103 26.61 -5.41 0.78
C ILE A 103 26.47 -5.09 2.26
N SER A 104 27.20 -4.07 2.71
CA SER A 104 27.08 -3.53 4.06
C SER A 104 26.50 -2.12 3.96
N VAL A 105 25.41 -1.87 4.66
CA VAL A 105 24.63 -0.63 4.49
C VAL A 105 24.02 -0.14 5.80
N SER A 106 23.81 1.17 5.91
CA SER A 106 23.10 1.79 7.02
C SER A 106 21.67 2.18 6.63
N PHE A 107 20.74 1.94 7.56
CA PHE A 107 19.36 2.42 7.50
C PHE A 107 19.13 3.39 8.64
N GLY A 108 18.53 4.55 8.33
CA GLY A 108 17.98 5.42 9.37
C GLY A 108 16.74 4.79 10.02
N PRO A 109 16.21 5.42 11.08
CA PRO A 109 14.94 5.02 11.69
C PRO A 109 13.81 5.09 10.65
N ALA A 110 12.97 4.05 10.58
CA ALA A 110 11.94 3.86 9.56
C ALA A 110 12.45 3.94 8.10
N GLY A 111 13.77 3.78 7.90
CA GLY A 111 14.41 3.91 6.60
C GLY A 111 14.06 2.77 5.66
N SER A 112 14.07 3.06 4.35
CA SER A 112 13.90 2.04 3.31
C SER A 112 14.91 2.25 2.18
N ARG A 113 15.23 1.17 1.48
CA ARG A 113 16.12 1.16 0.30
C ARG A 113 15.57 0.19 -0.73
N LEU A 114 15.77 0.52 -2.00
CA LEU A 114 15.33 -0.27 -3.15
C LEU A 114 16.56 -0.76 -3.91
N TYR A 115 16.70 -2.06 -4.01
CA TYR A 115 17.79 -2.72 -4.73
C TYR A 115 17.26 -3.43 -5.96
N VAL A 116 17.99 -3.32 -7.06
CA VAL A 116 17.68 -3.99 -8.32
C VAL A 116 18.89 -4.80 -8.75
N ILE A 117 18.68 -6.08 -9.04
CA ILE A 117 19.71 -6.99 -9.52
C ILE A 117 19.39 -7.37 -10.96
N ASP A 118 20.30 -7.05 -11.87
CA ASP A 118 20.26 -7.46 -13.27
C ASP A 118 21.25 -8.61 -13.48
N PRO A 119 20.78 -9.86 -13.63
CA PRO A 119 21.65 -11.03 -13.76
C PRO A 119 22.41 -11.08 -15.08
N LYS A 120 22.01 -10.28 -16.08
CA LYS A 120 22.63 -10.24 -17.41
C LYS A 120 23.76 -9.23 -17.51
N ARG A 121 23.93 -8.37 -16.50
CA ARG A 121 24.98 -7.35 -16.44
C ARG A 121 26.11 -7.79 -15.53
N GLU A 122 27.34 -7.41 -15.89
CA GLU A 122 28.51 -7.67 -15.07
C GLU A 122 28.42 -6.93 -13.73
N ALA A 123 28.87 -7.60 -12.66
CA ALA A 123 28.95 -7.01 -11.34
C ALA A 123 29.80 -5.73 -11.35
N ALA A 124 29.44 -4.77 -10.50
CA ALA A 124 30.35 -3.65 -10.24
C ALA A 124 31.66 -4.20 -9.66
N ILE A 125 32.79 -3.58 -10.00
CA ILE A 125 34.12 -3.97 -9.52
C ILE A 125 34.08 -4.03 -7.99
N GLU A 126 34.46 -5.17 -7.43
CA GLU A 126 34.53 -5.37 -5.99
C GLU A 126 35.47 -4.32 -5.38
N ALA A 127 34.92 -3.46 -4.53
CA ALA A 127 35.72 -2.50 -3.77
C ALA A 127 36.27 -3.21 -2.52
N PRO A 128 37.50 -2.92 -2.08
CA PRO A 128 38.00 -3.39 -0.80
C PRO A 128 37.03 -2.98 0.31
N PHE A 129 36.52 -3.97 1.05
CA PHE A 129 35.60 -3.70 2.14
C PHE A 129 36.37 -3.40 3.43
N ASP A 130 36.40 -2.13 3.82
CA ASP A 130 36.92 -1.71 5.12
C ASP A 130 35.81 -1.78 6.17
N LYS A 131 35.89 -2.80 7.03
CA LYS A 131 34.95 -2.97 8.15
C LYS A 131 35.01 -1.82 9.13
N ASP A 132 36.19 -1.27 9.40
CA ASP A 132 36.37 -0.22 10.38
C ASP A 132 35.77 1.09 9.87
N GLU A 133 35.95 1.40 8.59
CA GLU A 133 35.29 2.53 7.93
C GLU A 133 33.76 2.40 7.97
N PHE A 134 33.21 1.24 7.59
CA PHE A 134 31.76 0.99 7.64
C PHE A 134 31.21 1.10 9.07
N LEU A 135 31.90 0.55 10.06
CA LEU A 135 31.50 0.62 11.46
C LEU A 135 31.60 2.05 12.02
N ALA A 136 32.49 2.88 11.47
CA ALA A 136 32.62 4.30 11.80
C ALA A 136 31.60 5.21 11.09
N MET A 137 31.02 4.80 9.95
CA MET A 137 30.01 5.61 9.22
C MET A 137 28.72 5.80 10.01
N GLU A 138 28.59 6.84 10.82
CA GLU A 138 27.33 7.09 11.52
C GLU A 138 26.22 7.49 10.54
N TRP A 139 25.01 6.97 10.75
CA TRP A 139 23.85 7.55 10.09
C TRP A 139 23.73 9.00 10.55
N GLN A 140 23.98 9.94 9.64
CA GLN A 140 23.79 11.34 9.92
C GLN A 140 22.32 11.64 9.73
N LYS A 141 21.65 12.00 10.83
CA LYS A 141 20.34 12.64 10.72
C LYS A 141 20.51 13.85 9.80
N PRO A 142 19.73 13.98 8.72
CA PRO A 142 19.78 15.16 7.89
C PRO A 142 19.66 16.39 8.79
N SER A 143 20.73 17.20 8.83
CA SER A 143 20.75 18.41 9.64
C SER A 143 20.06 19.50 8.85
N GLY A 144 18.95 19.99 9.39
CA GLY A 144 18.16 21.06 8.79
C GLY A 144 16.72 20.68 8.53
N VAL A 145 15.88 21.71 8.48
CA VAL A 145 14.52 21.60 7.97
C VAL A 145 14.61 21.94 6.48
N ALA A 146 14.28 20.99 5.62
CA ALA A 146 14.10 21.27 4.20
C ALA A 146 12.74 21.92 4.01
N PHE A 147 12.74 23.20 3.63
CA PHE A 147 11.51 23.91 3.27
C PHE A 147 11.33 23.87 1.77
N ILE A 148 10.18 23.40 1.32
CA ILE A 148 9.69 23.62 -0.04
C ILE A 148 8.95 24.96 -0.03
N GLY A 149 9.65 26.10 -0.13
CA GLY A 149 9.00 27.41 0.05
C GLY A 149 9.90 28.65 -0.13
N PRO A 150 9.32 29.88 -0.05
CA PRO A 150 7.93 30.19 0.32
C PRO A 150 6.91 29.96 -0.81
N TYR A 151 7.38 29.93 -2.06
CA TYR A 151 6.59 29.58 -3.24
C TYR A 151 7.37 28.56 -4.04
N THR A 152 6.81 27.37 -4.22
CA THR A 152 7.39 26.33 -5.06
C THR A 152 6.50 26.12 -6.26
N GLN A 153 7.10 26.22 -7.45
CA GLN A 153 6.42 25.81 -8.66
C GLN A 153 6.30 24.30 -8.67
N PHE A 154 5.08 23.83 -8.83
CA PHE A 154 4.81 22.42 -9.06
C PHE A 154 3.89 22.28 -10.26
N LYS A 155 4.00 21.16 -10.95
CA LYS A 155 3.08 20.76 -12.00
C LYS A 155 2.40 19.48 -11.53
N ARG A 156 1.06 19.49 -11.51
CA ARG A 156 0.30 18.26 -11.27
C ARG A 156 0.46 17.35 -12.48
N THR A 157 0.85 16.11 -12.23
CA THR A 157 0.87 15.04 -13.24
C THR A 157 -0.51 14.38 -13.37
N ASP A 158 -1.38 14.57 -12.39
CA ASP A 158 -2.72 13.99 -12.32
C ASP A 158 -3.79 15.00 -11.88
N PRO A 159 -5.09 14.73 -12.12
CA PRO A 159 -6.19 15.52 -11.57
C PRO A 159 -6.11 15.69 -10.05
N ASN A 160 -6.67 16.79 -9.53
CA ASN A 160 -6.81 16.94 -8.07
C ASN A 160 -7.89 15.98 -7.57
N VAL A 161 -7.73 15.43 -6.37
CA VAL A 161 -8.69 14.52 -5.74
C VAL A 161 -9.31 15.20 -4.53
N LEU A 162 -10.64 15.20 -4.46
CA LEU A 162 -11.39 15.57 -3.27
C LEU A 162 -12.01 14.31 -2.67
N THR A 163 -11.60 13.96 -1.45
CA THR A 163 -12.18 12.82 -0.74
C THR A 163 -13.55 13.18 -0.17
N LEU A 164 -14.58 12.45 -0.57
CA LEU A 164 -15.94 12.60 -0.06
C LEU A 164 -16.13 11.64 1.13
N ASP A 165 -15.75 12.04 2.34
CA ASP A 165 -15.64 11.16 3.51
C ASP A 165 -16.83 11.28 4.49
N ARG A 166 -17.81 12.13 4.18
CA ARG A 166 -18.97 12.41 5.03
C ARG A 166 -20.27 12.32 4.26
N ALA A 167 -21.28 11.73 4.89
CA ALA A 167 -22.60 11.57 4.30
C ALA A 167 -23.71 11.53 5.37
N SER A 168 -24.92 11.86 4.95
CA SER A 168 -26.15 11.37 5.57
C SER A 168 -26.56 10.07 4.86
N TYR A 169 -27.21 9.14 5.55
CA TYR A 169 -27.81 7.95 4.92
C TYR A 169 -29.30 7.84 5.22
N CYS A 170 -30.02 7.10 4.38
CA CYS A 170 -31.43 6.82 4.57
C CYS A 170 -31.80 5.43 4.04
N PHE A 171 -32.63 4.70 4.77
CA PHE A 171 -33.28 3.49 4.27
C PHE A 171 -34.57 3.85 3.54
N SER A 172 -34.71 3.41 2.28
CA SER A 172 -35.95 3.52 1.49
C SER A 172 -36.62 4.91 1.53
N ASN A 173 -35.85 6.00 1.42
CA ASN A 173 -36.33 7.39 1.37
C ASN A 173 -37.25 7.82 2.54
N LYS A 174 -37.03 7.26 3.74
CA LYS A 174 -37.66 7.72 4.98
C LYS A 174 -37.00 9.03 5.46
N ASN A 175 -36.34 8.98 6.62
CA ASN A 175 -35.66 10.11 7.22
C ASN A 175 -34.15 9.98 7.01
N TRP A 176 -33.51 11.05 6.54
CA TRP A 176 -32.06 11.14 6.49
C TRP A 176 -31.47 11.16 7.90
N SER A 177 -30.37 10.45 8.09
CA SER A 177 -29.55 10.60 9.27
C SER A 177 -28.94 12.01 9.34
N LYS A 178 -28.42 12.37 10.52
CA LYS A 178 -27.44 13.45 10.61
C LYS A 178 -26.23 13.11 9.74
N GLU A 179 -25.57 14.14 9.24
CA GLU A 179 -24.32 13.99 8.51
C GLU A 179 -23.23 13.45 9.45
N MET A 180 -22.46 12.48 8.97
CA MET A 180 -21.38 11.85 9.73
C MET A 180 -20.30 11.30 8.79
N PRO A 181 -19.10 11.00 9.31
CA PRO A 181 -18.11 10.23 8.56
C PRO A 181 -18.69 8.92 8.03
N ILE A 182 -18.35 8.55 6.79
CA ILE A 182 -18.90 7.37 6.10
C ILE A 182 -18.68 6.09 6.92
N TRP A 183 -17.55 5.94 7.61
CA TRP A 183 -17.31 4.77 8.45
C TRP A 183 -18.30 4.65 9.63
N LYS A 184 -18.75 5.79 10.19
CA LYS A 184 -19.79 5.82 11.23
C LYS A 184 -21.15 5.45 10.65
N ALA A 185 -21.48 6.00 9.47
CA ALA A 185 -22.70 5.62 8.76
C ALA A 185 -22.73 4.11 8.50
N GLN A 186 -21.63 3.56 7.97
CA GLN A 186 -21.49 2.13 7.70
C GLN A 186 -21.62 1.28 8.98
N LYS A 187 -21.05 1.73 10.10
CA LYS A 187 -21.25 1.08 11.40
C LYS A 187 -22.73 1.04 11.78
N GLU A 188 -23.41 2.19 11.80
CA GLU A 188 -24.83 2.27 12.18
C GLU A 188 -25.74 1.48 11.25
N ILE A 189 -25.51 1.54 9.93
CA ILE A 189 -26.26 0.78 8.92
C ILE A 189 -26.16 -0.71 9.23
N ARG A 190 -24.93 -1.21 9.44
CA ARG A 190 -24.71 -2.64 9.68
C ARG A 190 -25.29 -3.11 11.01
N GLU A 191 -25.20 -2.30 12.06
CA GLU A 191 -25.87 -2.57 13.33
C GLU A 191 -27.39 -2.67 13.15
N LYS A 192 -28.01 -1.72 12.43
CA LYS A 192 -29.45 -1.74 12.13
C LYS A 192 -29.89 -2.92 11.26
N LEU A 193 -29.00 -3.41 10.39
CA LEU A 193 -29.26 -4.58 9.55
C LEU A 193 -28.83 -5.89 10.22
N ALA A 194 -28.37 -5.88 11.48
CA ALA A 194 -27.82 -7.04 12.19
C ALA A 194 -26.64 -7.71 11.44
N MET A 195 -25.90 -6.95 10.64
CA MET A 195 -24.75 -7.40 9.87
C MET A 195 -23.45 -7.25 10.65
N ARG A 196 -22.49 -8.15 10.39
CA ARG A 196 -21.17 -8.13 11.03
C ARG A 196 -20.45 -6.79 10.81
N PRO A 197 -19.89 -6.11 11.83
CA PRO A 197 -19.15 -4.87 11.64
C PRO A 197 -17.88 -5.07 10.77
N VAL A 198 -17.56 -4.09 9.94
CA VAL A 198 -16.38 -4.10 9.05
C VAL A 198 -15.23 -3.22 9.53
N HIS A 199 -15.50 -2.29 10.46
CA HIS A 199 -14.53 -1.29 10.94
C HIS A 199 -13.57 -1.82 12.03
N ILE A 200 -13.81 -3.03 12.56
CA ILE A 200 -13.04 -3.60 13.68
C ILE A 200 -11.82 -4.34 13.13
N ASN A 201 -10.62 -3.99 13.63
CA ASN A 201 -9.37 -4.69 13.32
C ASN A 201 -9.33 -6.07 14.02
N GLY A 202 -8.64 -7.05 13.42
CA GLY A 202 -8.49 -8.39 14.00
C GLY A 202 -9.60 -9.40 13.68
N ILE A 203 -10.57 -9.03 12.84
CA ILE A 203 -11.53 -9.98 12.25
C ILE A 203 -10.92 -10.68 11.02
N PRO A 204 -11.35 -11.91 10.68
CA PRO A 204 -10.96 -12.57 9.44
C PRO A 204 -11.19 -11.65 8.24
N GLN A 205 -10.29 -11.73 7.26
CA GLN A 205 -10.31 -10.90 6.06
C GLN A 205 -11.70 -10.91 5.40
N ARG A 206 -12.19 -9.72 5.00
CA ARG A 206 -13.59 -9.50 4.60
C ARG A 206 -14.05 -10.44 3.49
N TYR A 207 -13.19 -10.73 2.51
CA TYR A 207 -13.48 -11.63 1.40
C TYR A 207 -13.89 -13.06 1.82
N LEU A 208 -13.54 -13.50 3.03
CA LEU A 208 -13.92 -14.82 3.55
C LEU A 208 -15.39 -14.92 3.97
N TRP A 209 -16.08 -13.79 4.14
CA TRP A 209 -17.43 -13.77 4.70
C TRP A 209 -18.38 -12.75 4.08
N CYS A 210 -17.90 -11.71 3.38
CA CYS A 210 -18.77 -10.71 2.77
C CYS A 210 -19.71 -11.25 1.68
N LYS A 211 -19.37 -12.40 1.08
CA LYS A 211 -20.20 -13.09 0.08
C LYS A 211 -21.17 -14.12 0.67
N LYS A 212 -21.20 -14.28 2.00
CA LYS A 212 -22.15 -15.18 2.65
C LYS A 212 -23.52 -14.51 2.68
N PRO A 213 -24.59 -15.18 2.20
CA PRO A 213 -25.92 -14.60 2.24
C PRO A 213 -26.33 -14.18 3.66
N HIS A 214 -26.99 -13.04 3.76
CA HIS A 214 -27.56 -12.51 4.98
C HIS A 214 -29.04 -12.15 4.77
N PRO A 215 -29.94 -12.38 5.76
CA PRO A 215 -31.39 -12.15 5.58
C PRO A 215 -31.78 -10.72 5.17
N ASN A 216 -30.91 -9.75 5.47
CA ASN A 216 -31.11 -8.32 5.15
C ASN A 216 -30.29 -7.85 3.93
N ASP A 217 -29.73 -8.75 3.13
CA ASP A 217 -29.03 -8.39 1.89
C ASP A 217 -29.95 -7.65 0.91
N GLY A 218 -29.35 -6.72 0.19
CA GLY A 218 -30.00 -5.91 -0.84
C GLY A 218 -30.96 -4.86 -0.29
N LYS A 219 -30.83 -4.47 0.98
CA LYS A 219 -31.72 -3.48 1.58
C LYS A 219 -31.52 -2.12 0.88
N PRO A 220 -32.57 -1.47 0.34
CA PRO A 220 -32.42 -0.19 -0.33
C PRO A 220 -31.87 0.88 0.61
N LEU A 221 -30.76 1.48 0.19
CA LEU A 221 -30.01 2.45 0.95
C LEU A 221 -29.60 3.61 0.03
N SER A 222 -29.69 4.82 0.55
CA SER A 222 -29.18 6.02 -0.12
C SER A 222 -28.20 6.74 0.78
N PHE A 223 -27.11 7.23 0.20
CA PHE A 223 -26.20 8.19 0.81
C PHE A 223 -26.39 9.55 0.15
N ARG A 224 -26.34 10.62 0.96
CA ARG A 224 -26.34 12.01 0.52
C ARG A 224 -25.06 12.67 0.99
N ILE A 225 -24.29 13.16 0.04
CA ILE A 225 -23.04 13.86 0.23
C ILE A 225 -23.24 15.30 -0.23
N ILE A 226 -22.88 16.26 0.61
CA ILE A 226 -22.94 17.69 0.30
C ILE A 226 -21.52 18.22 0.23
N PHE A 227 -21.21 18.98 -0.82
CA PHE A 227 -19.93 19.66 -0.97
C PHE A 227 -20.13 21.04 -1.60
N ASN A 228 -19.22 21.98 -1.31
CA ASN A 228 -19.23 23.32 -1.89
C ASN A 228 -18.17 23.45 -2.98
N VAL A 229 -18.48 24.23 -4.00
CA VAL A 229 -17.59 24.55 -5.11
C VAL A 229 -17.47 26.06 -5.18
N ASP A 230 -16.30 26.59 -4.84
CA ASP A 230 -16.02 28.03 -4.93
C ASP A 230 -15.70 28.43 -6.37
N ASP A 231 -14.85 27.66 -7.04
CA ASP A 231 -14.47 27.85 -8.43
C ASP A 231 -14.83 26.63 -9.27
N ILE A 232 -15.69 26.81 -10.29
CA ILE A 232 -16.06 25.72 -11.19
C ILE A 232 -14.83 25.30 -12.01
N PRO A 233 -14.41 24.02 -11.94
CA PRO A 233 -13.25 23.55 -12.69
C PRO A 233 -13.47 23.69 -14.21
N LYS A 234 -12.46 24.22 -14.91
CA LYS A 234 -12.48 24.32 -16.39
C LYS A 234 -12.39 22.95 -17.06
N ASN A 235 -11.74 22.00 -16.41
CA ASN A 235 -11.59 20.63 -16.89
C ASN A 235 -12.75 19.77 -16.36
N PRO A 236 -13.11 18.67 -17.06
CA PRO A 236 -14.13 17.75 -16.59
C PRO A 236 -13.84 17.21 -15.19
N VAL A 237 -14.90 17.05 -14.40
CA VAL A 237 -14.86 16.46 -13.06
C VAL A 237 -15.41 15.05 -13.12
N TYR A 238 -14.79 14.15 -12.37
CA TYR A 238 -15.17 12.74 -12.31
C TYR A 238 -15.52 12.35 -10.88
N LEU A 239 -16.54 11.51 -10.72
CA LEU A 239 -16.78 10.75 -9.51
C LEU A 239 -15.99 9.45 -9.62
N VAL A 240 -15.27 9.10 -8.56
CA VAL A 240 -14.54 7.83 -8.47
C VAL A 240 -15.18 6.99 -7.38
N LEU A 241 -15.58 5.76 -7.69
CA LEU A 241 -16.26 4.84 -6.78
C LEU A 241 -15.95 3.39 -7.17
N GLU A 242 -15.97 2.48 -6.18
CA GLU A 242 -15.88 1.04 -6.44
C GLU A 242 -17.24 0.47 -6.86
N GLU A 243 -17.23 -0.37 -7.91
CA GLU A 243 -18.42 -1.09 -8.40
C GLU A 243 -19.57 -0.14 -8.79
N ALA A 244 -19.30 0.82 -9.69
CA ALA A 244 -20.25 1.88 -10.05
C ALA A 244 -21.59 1.37 -10.58
N GLN A 245 -21.60 0.21 -11.22
CA GLN A 245 -22.83 -0.44 -11.68
C GLN A 245 -23.86 -0.71 -10.57
N ASP A 246 -23.44 -0.82 -9.31
CA ASP A 246 -24.32 -1.13 -8.19
C ASP A 246 -25.00 0.11 -7.58
N PHE A 247 -24.68 1.30 -8.12
CA PHE A 247 -25.21 2.57 -7.65
C PHE A 247 -26.04 3.28 -8.73
N ASN A 248 -27.17 3.84 -8.29
CA ASN A 248 -27.86 4.91 -8.98
C ASN A 248 -27.29 6.24 -8.49
N ILE A 249 -26.79 7.06 -9.40
CA ILE A 249 -26.07 8.29 -9.09
C ILE A 249 -26.94 9.49 -9.48
N GLN A 250 -27.08 10.45 -8.59
CA GLN A 250 -27.70 11.75 -8.89
C GLN A 250 -26.84 12.89 -8.40
N LEU A 251 -26.59 13.88 -9.25
CA LEU A 251 -25.95 15.14 -8.89
C LEU A 251 -26.97 16.27 -9.05
N ASN A 252 -27.25 17.01 -7.99
CA ASN A 252 -28.19 18.14 -8.01
C ASN A 252 -29.55 17.79 -8.63
N LYS A 253 -30.08 16.61 -8.27
CA LYS A 253 -31.32 15.99 -8.80
C LYS A 253 -31.27 15.54 -10.27
N GLN A 254 -30.13 15.68 -10.95
CA GLN A 254 -29.90 15.14 -12.29
C GLN A 254 -29.31 13.73 -12.19
N THR A 255 -29.93 12.76 -12.84
CA THR A 255 -29.38 11.41 -12.96
C THR A 255 -28.07 11.42 -13.74
N VAL A 256 -27.08 10.71 -13.23
CA VAL A 256 -25.76 10.52 -13.85
C VAL A 256 -25.64 9.04 -14.26
N SER A 257 -25.13 8.78 -15.46
CA SER A 257 -24.83 7.41 -15.90
C SER A 257 -23.80 6.78 -14.98
N SER A 258 -24.01 5.53 -14.58
CA SER A 258 -23.03 4.73 -13.85
C SER A 258 -22.03 4.01 -14.75
N GLU A 259 -22.03 4.30 -16.06
CA GLU A 259 -21.05 3.74 -16.99
C GLU A 259 -19.66 4.39 -16.82
N PRO A 260 -18.62 3.62 -16.46
CA PRO A 260 -17.27 4.15 -16.27
C PRO A 260 -16.58 4.47 -17.60
N ILE A 261 -15.83 5.57 -17.62
CA ILE A 261 -14.92 5.93 -18.72
C ILE A 261 -13.47 5.53 -18.40
N GLY A 262 -13.30 4.29 -17.93
CA GLY A 262 -12.06 3.74 -17.41
C GLY A 262 -11.98 3.81 -15.89
N TRP A 263 -10.76 3.81 -15.37
CA TRP A 263 -10.48 3.73 -13.94
C TRP A 263 -9.51 4.83 -13.49
N TYR A 264 -9.36 5.01 -12.18
CA TYR A 264 -8.44 5.97 -11.58
C TYR A 264 -7.60 5.30 -10.48
N LEU A 265 -6.27 5.27 -10.64
CA LEU A 265 -5.28 4.63 -9.74
C LEU A 265 -5.38 3.10 -9.63
N ASP A 266 -6.54 2.56 -9.28
CA ASP A 266 -6.82 1.11 -9.21
C ASP A 266 -7.91 0.74 -10.21
N ARG A 267 -7.89 -0.50 -10.72
CA ARG A 267 -8.91 -1.01 -11.64
C ARG A 267 -10.28 -1.17 -11.00
N SER A 268 -10.35 -1.24 -9.66
CA SER A 268 -11.63 -1.23 -8.95
C SER A 268 -12.25 0.17 -8.87
N PHE A 269 -11.51 1.24 -9.16
CA PHE A 269 -11.95 2.62 -9.00
C PHE A 269 -12.55 3.14 -10.31
N ASP A 270 -13.82 2.82 -10.53
CA ASP A 270 -14.58 3.25 -11.68
C ASP A 270 -14.63 4.78 -11.77
N LYS A 271 -14.26 5.32 -12.93
CA LYS A 271 -14.20 6.76 -13.17
C LYS A 271 -15.45 7.19 -13.94
N ILE A 272 -16.36 7.87 -13.26
CA ILE A 272 -17.66 8.29 -13.78
C ILE A 272 -17.62 9.77 -14.14
N PRO A 273 -17.98 10.18 -15.37
CA PRO A 273 -18.05 11.60 -15.73
C PRO A 273 -19.25 12.26 -15.04
N LEU A 274 -18.99 13.35 -14.30
CA LEU A 274 -20.06 14.16 -13.72
C LEU A 274 -20.53 15.23 -14.71
N PRO A 275 -21.82 15.62 -14.67
CA PRO A 275 -22.25 16.83 -15.34
C PRO A 275 -21.62 18.06 -14.68
N ILE A 276 -21.77 19.22 -15.32
CA ILE A 276 -21.20 20.49 -14.85
C ILE A 276 -21.65 20.77 -13.41
N LEU A 277 -20.68 21.04 -12.53
CA LEU A 277 -20.93 21.44 -11.15
C LEU A 277 -21.52 22.85 -11.09
N ARG A 278 -22.19 23.18 -9.99
CA ARG A 278 -22.68 24.54 -9.72
C ARG A 278 -21.77 25.23 -8.73
N GLU A 279 -21.64 26.55 -8.83
CA GLU A 279 -21.02 27.34 -7.78
C GLU A 279 -21.85 27.24 -6.49
N GLY A 280 -21.18 27.17 -5.34
CA GLY A 280 -21.78 26.92 -4.04
C GLY A 280 -22.12 25.45 -3.80
N MET A 281 -23.26 25.20 -3.14
CA MET A 281 -23.62 23.87 -2.63
C MET A 281 -24.06 22.91 -3.74
N ASN A 282 -23.43 21.74 -3.79
CA ASN A 282 -23.80 20.62 -4.64
C ASN A 282 -24.23 19.41 -3.78
N GLU A 283 -25.22 18.67 -4.25
CA GLU A 283 -25.75 17.46 -3.61
C GLU A 283 -25.51 16.25 -4.51
N LEU A 284 -24.76 15.28 -4.01
CA LEU A 284 -24.57 13.97 -4.63
C LEU A 284 -25.35 12.92 -3.84
N ILE A 285 -26.23 12.19 -4.52
CA ILE A 285 -26.98 11.07 -3.97
C ILE A 285 -26.49 9.78 -4.64
N LEU A 286 -26.15 8.80 -3.82
CA LEU A 286 -25.76 7.46 -4.25
C LEU A 286 -26.74 6.46 -3.65
N SER A 287 -27.51 5.77 -4.48
CA SER A 287 -28.53 4.80 -4.04
C SER A 287 -28.18 3.40 -4.52
N CYS A 288 -28.13 2.45 -3.59
CA CYS A 288 -27.78 1.06 -3.87
C CYS A 288 -28.69 0.07 -3.11
N LYS A 289 -28.44 -1.21 -3.36
CA LYS A 289 -28.96 -2.33 -2.57
C LYS A 289 -27.81 -2.81 -1.67
N TYR A 290 -27.86 -2.45 -0.39
CA TYR A 290 -26.81 -2.74 0.60
C TYR A 290 -26.78 -4.19 1.03
#